data_AF-A0A7C6UZT5-F1
#
_entry.id   AF-A0A7C6UZT5-F1
#
_cell.length_a   1.000
_cell.length_b   1.000
_cell.length_c   1.000
_cell.angle_alpha   90.00
_cell.angle_beta   90.00
_cell.angle_gamma   90.00
#
_symmetry.space_group_name_H-M   'P 1'
#
loop_
_entity.id
_entity.type
_entity.pdbx_description
1 polymer ?
#
loop_
_entity_poly.entity_id
_entity_poly.type
_entity_poly.pdbx_seq_one_letter_code
_entity_poly.pdbx_strand_id
1 'polypeptide(L)'
;MRRIDYQNVTLSIPKEVLRRAKHLAIERGTSLSGLLTQLLTDLTAKEDEYRRARERHLAMLEGFNMATRGCITGGREELHAR
;
A
#
# COMPACT_ATOMS: atom_id res chain seq x y z
N MET A 1 11.19 19.50 16.68
CA MET A 1 9.92 19.16 16.01
C MET A 1 10.15 19.29 14.51
N ARG A 2 10.12 18.21 13.73
CA ARG A 2 10.27 18.32 12.25
C ARG A 2 9.03 19.03 11.72
N ARG A 3 9.23 20.16 11.03
CA ARG A 3 8.15 20.89 10.36
C ARG A 3 7.73 20.07 9.13
N ILE A 4 6.43 19.84 8.96
CA ILE A 4 5.92 19.27 7.72
C ILE A 4 5.88 20.42 6.71
N ASP A 5 6.65 20.28 5.64
CA ASP A 5 6.68 21.24 4.55
C ASP A 5 5.60 20.88 3.52
N TYR A 6 4.87 21.90 3.05
CA TYR A 6 3.79 21.75 2.08
C TYR A 6 4.20 22.40 0.76
N GLN A 7 3.93 21.71 -0.35
CA GLN A 7 4.13 22.20 -1.70
C GLN A 7 2.77 22.36 -2.41
N ASN A 8 2.48 23.56 -2.90
CA ASN A 8 1.28 23.79 -3.70
C ASN A 8 1.46 23.21 -5.12
N VAL A 9 0.40 22.58 -5.63
CA VAL A 9 0.36 21.96 -6.95
C VAL A 9 -0.90 22.43 -7.68
N THR A 10 -0.74 22.88 -8.93
CA THR A 10 -1.87 23.24 -9.81
C THR A 10 -2.26 22.03 -10.65
N LEU A 11 -3.54 21.66 -10.63
CA LEU A 11 -4.06 20.50 -11.36
C LEU A 11 -5.09 20.93 -12.39
N SER A 12 -4.95 20.43 -13.61
CA SER A 12 -5.96 20.57 -14.66
C SER A 12 -6.97 19.44 -14.54
N ILE A 13 -8.13 19.74 -13.94
CA ILE A 13 -9.21 18.77 -13.71
C ILE A 13 -10.43 19.17 -14.55
N PRO A 14 -11.11 18.23 -15.24
CA PRO A 14 -12.35 18.52 -15.96
C PRO A 14 -13.39 19.16 -15.04
N LYS A 15 -14.10 20.19 -15.52
CA LYS A 15 -15.08 20.96 -14.73
C LYS A 15 -16.14 20.07 -14.08
N GLU A 16 -16.64 19.06 -14.80
CA GLU A 16 -17.64 18.12 -14.29
C GLU A 16 -17.11 17.22 -13.17
N VAL A 17 -15.82 16.87 -13.21
CA VAL A 17 -15.17 16.10 -12.14
C VAL A 17 -14.98 16.99 -10.92
N LEU A 18 -14.51 18.22 -11.13
CA LEU A 18 -14.32 19.20 -10.05
C LEU A 18 -15.64 19.50 -9.31
N ARG A 19 -16.75 19.64 -10.04
CA ARG A 19 -18.08 19.85 -9.44
C ARG A 19 -18.49 18.69 -8.54
N ARG A 20 -18.38 17.46 -9.05
CA ARG A 20 -18.70 16.25 -8.28
C ARG A 20 -17.81 16.08 -7.05
N ALA A 21 -16.51 16.34 -7.19
CA ALA A 21 -15.56 16.27 -6.08
C ALA A 21 -15.89 17.29 -4.97
N LYS A 22 -16.33 18.50 -5.33
CA LYS A 22 -16.79 19.50 -4.35
C LYS A 22 -18.01 19.03 -3.57
N HIS A 23 -19.02 18.46 -4.25
CA HIS A 23 -20.19 17.91 -3.56
C HIS A 23 -19.79 16.79 -2.60
N LEU A 24 -18.94 15.86 -3.06
CA LEU A 24 -18.43 14.78 -2.21
C LEU A 24 -17.66 15.30 -0.98
N ALA A 25 -16.86 16.34 -1.15
CA ALA A 25 -16.13 16.96 -0.05
C ALA A 25 -17.11 17.54 1.00
N ILE A 26 -18.17 18.22 0.56
CA ILE A 26 -19.23 18.75 1.43
C ILE A 26 -19.95 17.62 2.17
N GLU A 27 -20.37 16.56 1.47
CA GLU A 27 -21.02 15.39 2.06
C GLU A 27 -20.16 14.72 3.14
N ARG A 28 -18.82 14.75 2.96
CA ARG A 28 -17.85 14.20 3.91
C ARG A 28 -17.40 15.20 4.98
N GLY A 29 -17.92 16.43 4.98
CA GLY A 29 -17.53 17.48 5.94
C GLY A 29 -16.06 17.91 5.83
N THR A 30 -15.47 17.84 4.63
CA THR A 30 -14.07 18.20 4.38
C THR A 30 -13.94 19.22 3.24
N SER A 31 -12.75 19.80 3.09
CA SER A 31 -12.43 20.67 1.95
C SER A 31 -12.03 19.83 0.72
N LEU A 32 -12.12 20.41 -0.47
CA LEU A 32 -11.63 19.75 -1.68
C LEU A 32 -10.13 19.42 -1.58
N SER A 33 -9.32 20.35 -1.07
CA SER A 33 -7.89 20.12 -0.87
C SER A 33 -7.65 19.02 0.16
N GLY A 34 -8.40 19.00 1.26
CA GLY A 34 -8.32 17.92 2.26
C GLY A 34 -8.69 16.55 1.71
N LEU A 35 -9.74 16.48 0.89
CA LEU A 35 -10.13 15.25 0.19
C LEU A 35 -9.02 14.76 -0.76
N LEU A 36 -8.40 15.66 -1.53
CA LEU A 36 -7.30 15.34 -2.42
C LEU A 36 -6.05 14.88 -1.65
N THR A 37 -5.70 15.57 -0.56
CA THR A 37 -4.59 15.18 0.31
C THR A 37 -4.81 13.78 0.86
N GLN A 38 -6.01 13.48 1.37
CA GLN A 38 -6.33 12.16 1.91
C GLN A 38 -6.22 11.08 0.83
N LEU A 39 -6.78 11.32 -0.36
CA LEU A 39 -6.70 10.37 -1.47
C LEU A 39 -5.25 10.08 -1.89
N LEU A 40 -4.40 11.13 -1.95
CA LEU A 40 -2.98 10.97 -2.28
C LEU A 40 -2.24 10.21 -1.17
N THR A 41 -2.49 10.53 0.10
CA THR A 41 -1.88 9.83 1.24
C THR A 41 -2.26 8.36 1.27
N ASP A 42 -3.55 8.05 1.07
CA ASP A 42 -4.05 6.67 1.04
C ASP A 42 -3.44 5.88 -0.13
N LEU A 43 -3.29 6.52 -1.29
CA LEU A 43 -2.67 5.90 -2.47
C LEU A 43 -1.20 5.56 -2.20
N THR A 44 -0.42 6.51 -1.67
CA THR A 44 1.01 6.29 -1.39
C THR A 44 1.22 5.27 -0.26
N ALA A 45 0.37 5.29 0.76
CA ALA A 45 0.45 4.35 1.87
C ALA A 45 0.25 2.91 1.40
N LYS A 46 -0.74 2.66 0.54
CA LYS A 46 -1.00 1.34 -0.05
C LYS A 46 0.18 0.83 -0.87
N GLU A 47 0.77 1.68 -1.70
CA GLU A 47 1.95 1.32 -2.50
C GLU A 47 3.16 0.98 -1.62
N ASP A 48 3.39 1.73 -0.55
CA ASP A 48 4.48 1.47 0.38
C ASP A 48 4.25 0.17 1.18
N GLU A 49 3.02 -0.11 1.60
CA GLU A 49 2.67 -1.37 2.25
C GLU A 49 2.90 -2.57 1.34
N TYR A 50 2.47 -2.48 0.09
CA TYR A 50 2.71 -3.53 -0.90
C TYR A 50 4.20 -3.75 -1.13
N ARG A 51 4.97 -2.68 -1.30
CA ARG A 51 6.43 -2.76 -1.48
C ARG A 51 7.11 -3.44 -0.31
N ARG A 52 6.79 -3.03 0.93
CA ARG A 52 7.30 -3.66 2.16
C ARG A 52 6.91 -5.13 2.27
N ALA A 53 5.68 -5.50 1.91
CA ALA A 53 5.25 -6.89 1.92
C ALA A 53 6.04 -7.73 0.92
N ARG A 54 6.23 -7.22 -0.30
CA ARG A 54 7.03 -7.86 -1.35
C ARG A 54 8.48 -8.07 -0.93
N GLU A 55 9.14 -7.04 -0.41
CA GLU A 55 10.53 -7.11 0.06
C GLU A 55 10.71 -8.15 1.17
N ARG A 56 9.81 -8.15 2.17
CA ARG A 56 9.82 -9.16 3.24
C ARG A 56 9.68 -10.57 2.68
N HIS A 57 8.79 -10.77 1.72
CA HIS A 57 8.53 -12.10 1.16
C HIS A 57 9.70 -12.60 0.30
N LEU A 58 10.32 -11.73 -0.49
CA LEU A 58 11.53 -12.06 -1.26
C LEU A 58 12.70 -12.43 -0.33
N ALA A 59 12.91 -11.65 0.74
CA ALA A 59 13.94 -11.97 1.73
C ALA A 59 13.69 -13.33 2.42
N MET A 60 12.42 -13.71 2.65
CA MET A 60 12.09 -15.06 3.16
C MET A 60 12.45 -16.15 2.15
N LEU A 61 12.11 -15.98 0.86
CA LEU A 61 12.42 -16.97 -0.17
C LEU A 61 13.93 -17.24 -0.29
N GLU A 62 14.76 -16.20 -0.14
CA GLU A 62 16.21 -16.33 -0.19
C GLU A 62 16.83 -16.85 1.13
N GLY A 63 16.17 -16.59 2.27
CA GLY A 63 16.71 -16.89 3.60
C GLY A 63 16.42 -18.28 4.15
N PHE A 64 15.41 -18.99 3.63
CA PHE A 64 15.07 -20.34 4.11
C PHE A 64 15.85 -21.43 3.38
N ASN A 65 16.97 -21.87 3.97
CA ASN A 65 17.56 -23.15 3.60
C ASN A 65 16.72 -24.28 4.23
N MET A 66 15.77 -24.82 3.46
CA MET A 66 14.90 -25.91 3.90
C MET A 66 15.65 -27.25 4.08
N ALA A 67 16.97 -27.29 3.87
CA ALA A 67 17.83 -28.48 3.94
C ALA A 67 17.43 -29.63 3.00
N THR A 68 16.45 -29.41 2.12
CA THR A 68 15.96 -30.36 1.13
C THR A 68 16.90 -30.51 -0.07
N ARG A 69 17.83 -29.57 -0.28
CA ARG A 69 18.69 -29.49 -1.49
C ARG A 69 17.87 -29.60 -2.80
N GLY A 70 16.63 -29.14 -2.79
CA GLY A 70 15.71 -29.25 -3.93
C GLY A 70 14.98 -30.60 -4.07
N CYS A 71 15.18 -31.54 -3.15
CA CYS A 71 14.52 -32.85 -3.14
C CYS A 71 13.80 -33.06 -1.79
N ILE A 72 12.47 -33.14 -1.82
CA ILE A 72 11.68 -33.45 -0.64
C ILE A 72 11.55 -34.97 -0.57
N THR A 73 12.17 -35.59 0.42
CA THR A 73 12.20 -37.05 0.59
C THR A 73 11.09 -37.62 1.47
N GLY A 74 10.32 -36.78 2.16
CA GLY A 74 9.26 -37.21 3.08
C GLY A 74 7.85 -36.83 2.65
N GLY A 75 6.90 -37.76 2.85
CA GLY A 75 5.47 -37.53 2.61
C GLY A 75 4.83 -36.67 3.71
N ARG A 76 3.64 -36.09 3.43
CA ARG A 76 2.89 -35.31 4.43
C ARG A 76 2.61 -36.13 5.69
N GLU A 77 2.33 -37.43 5.55
CA GLU A 77 2.07 -38.32 6.68
C GLU A 77 3.29 -38.44 7.62
N GLU A 78 4.50 -38.47 7.08
CA GLU A 78 5.75 -38.62 7.85
C GLU A 78 6.12 -37.35 8.64
N LEU A 79 5.74 -36.18 8.13
CA LEU A 79 5.89 -34.90 8.84
C LEU A 79 4.83 -34.67 9.93
N HIS A 80 3.73 -35.43 9.89
CA HIS A 80 2.57 -35.24 10.77
C HIS A 80 2.59 -36.12 12.04
N ALA A 81 3.55 -37.04 12.17
CA ALA A 81 3.70 -37.85 13.38
C ALA A 81 4.33 -37.00 14.50
N ARG A 82 3.47 -36.39 15.33
CA ARG A 82 3.82 -35.96 16.69
C ARG A 82 3.38 -37.01 17.68
#